data_AF-A0A1I4XEH3-F1
#
_entry.id   AF-A0A1I4XEH3-F1
#
_cell.length_a   1.000
_cell.length_b   1.000
_cell.length_c   1.000
_cell.angle_alpha   90.00
_cell.angle_beta   90.00
_cell.angle_gamma   90.00
#
_symmetry.space_group_name_H-M   'P 1'
#
loop_
_entity.id
_entity.type
_entity.pdbx_description
1 polymer ?
#
loop_
_entity_poly.entity_id
_entity_poly.type
_entity_poly.pdbx_seq_one_letter_code
_entity_poly.pdbx_strand_id
1 'polypeptide(L)'
;MPKAPEAVRTSILLWLIAIGAGVVETLLNVLPSPQDLLLAAAIRMLVYAALVALVLQLRHGRNWVRVTLAVLLGGVGLLSMVGPALAGGIELPAGPTDWVFLVVRIAHVLAVVGAVIAMFRPAANRFFSPA
;
A
#
# COMPACT_ATOMS: atom_id res chain seq x y z
N MET A 1 27.04 -0.41 -6.69
CA MET A 1 25.96 0.61 -6.67
C MET A 1 25.94 1.23 -5.28
N PRO A 2 25.90 2.57 -5.14
CA PRO A 2 25.77 3.20 -3.83
C PRO A 2 24.52 2.65 -3.11
N LYS A 3 24.64 2.32 -1.82
CA LYS A 3 23.52 1.79 -1.02
C LYS A 3 22.44 2.86 -0.95
N ALA A 4 21.20 2.49 -1.27
CA ALA A 4 20.06 3.39 -1.10
C ALA A 4 20.00 3.88 0.37
N PRO A 5 19.66 5.16 0.60
CA PRO A 5 19.53 5.69 1.95
C PRO A 5 18.59 4.86 2.81
N GLU A 6 18.83 4.81 4.11
CA GLU A 6 17.99 4.07 5.05
C GLU A 6 16.51 4.44 4.93
N ALA A 7 16.21 5.73 4.78
CA ALA A 7 14.84 6.21 4.57
C ALA A 7 14.16 5.59 3.33
N VAL A 8 14.90 5.39 2.23
CA VAL A 8 14.38 4.76 1.01
C VAL A 8 14.15 3.27 1.24
N ARG A 9 15.07 2.59 1.93
CA ARG A 9 14.90 1.17 2.30
C ARG A 9 13.69 0.96 3.21
N THR A 10 13.51 1.81 4.22
CA THR A 10 12.34 1.79 5.11
C THR A 10 11.06 2.03 4.32
N SER A 11 11.05 3.00 3.40
CA SER A 11 9.90 3.24 2.52
C SER A 11 9.55 2.01 1.67
N ILE A 12 10.56 1.35 1.07
CA ILE A 12 10.36 0.10 0.31
C ILE A 12 9.75 -0.99 1.19
N LEU A 13 10.29 -1.21 2.39
CA LEU A 13 9.76 -2.22 3.31
C LEU A 13 8.32 -1.93 3.70
N LEU A 14 8.00 -0.68 4.03
CA LEU A 14 6.63 -0.28 4.40
C LEU A 14 5.66 -0.42 3.22
N TRP A 15 6.09 -0.10 2.00
CA TRP A 15 5.27 -0.36 0.80
C TRP A 15 5.00 -1.85 0.59
N LEU A 16 6.00 -2.71 0.78
CA LEU A 16 5.83 -4.16 0.65
C LEU A 16 4.90 -4.72 1.75
N ILE A 17 4.98 -4.20 2.97
CA ILE A 17 4.06 -4.55 4.07
C ILE A 17 2.63 -4.13 3.72
N ALA A 18 2.44 -2.91 3.19
CA ALA A 18 1.13 -2.43 2.75
C ALA A 18 0.54 -3.33 1.66
N ILE A 19 1.34 -3.69 0.64
CA ILE A 19 0.90 -4.59 -0.42
C ILE A 19 0.53 -5.97 0.16
N GLY A 20 1.36 -6.53 1.05
CA GLY A 20 1.08 -7.79 1.73
C GLY A 20 -0.21 -7.75 2.54
N ALA A 21 -0.46 -6.68 3.28
CA ALA A 21 -1.72 -6.46 4.00
C ALA A 21 -2.90 -6.40 3.03
N GLY A 22 -2.75 -5.74 1.88
CA GLY A 22 -3.75 -5.72 0.82
C GLY A 22 -4.08 -7.11 0.25
N VAL A 23 -3.08 -7.98 0.10
CA VAL A 23 -3.31 -9.38 -0.28
C VAL A 23 -4.13 -10.10 0.79
N VAL A 24 -3.77 -9.95 2.07
CA VAL A 24 -4.51 -10.58 3.18
C VAL A 24 -5.96 -10.08 3.23
N GLU A 25 -6.19 -8.78 3.11
CA GLU A 25 -7.55 -8.21 3.01
C GLU A 25 -8.34 -8.80 1.85
N THR A 26 -7.70 -8.99 0.70
CA THR A 26 -8.34 -9.57 -0.49
C THR A 26 -8.77 -11.01 -0.21
N LEU A 27 -7.90 -11.80 0.42
CA LEU A 27 -8.20 -13.17 0.79
C LEU A 27 -9.34 -13.25 1.82
N LEU A 28 -9.34 -12.39 2.84
CA LEU A 28 -10.40 -12.34 3.85
C LEU A 28 -11.78 -12.05 3.24
N ASN A 29 -11.84 -11.25 2.17
CA ASN A 29 -13.09 -10.96 1.46
C ASN A 29 -13.51 -12.07 0.47
N VAL A 30 -12.54 -12.68 -0.21
CA VAL A 30 -12.82 -13.62 -1.32
C VAL A 30 -13.04 -15.05 -0.84
N LEU A 31 -12.32 -15.50 0.18
CA LEU A 31 -12.42 -16.89 0.65
C LEU A 31 -13.82 -17.30 1.13
N PRO A 32 -14.62 -16.43 1.78
CA PRO A 32 -16.00 -16.77 2.15
C PRO A 32 -16.94 -16.95 0.94
N SER A 33 -16.72 -16.20 -0.15
CA SER A 33 -17.59 -16.16 -1.32
C SER A 33 -16.79 -15.98 -2.63
N PRO A 34 -16.06 -17.02 -3.09
CA PRO A 34 -15.11 -16.86 -4.18
C PRO A 34 -15.80 -16.58 -5.53
N GLN A 35 -16.91 -17.24 -5.85
CA GLN A 35 -17.53 -17.19 -7.18
C GLN A 35 -17.85 -15.77 -7.67
N ASP A 36 -18.20 -14.85 -6.78
CA ASP A 36 -18.61 -13.48 -7.15
C ASP A 36 -17.42 -12.52 -7.20
N LEU A 37 -16.29 -12.88 -6.58
CA LEU A 37 -15.17 -11.96 -6.31
C LEU A 37 -13.86 -12.38 -6.98
N LEU A 38 -13.79 -13.55 -7.62
CA LEU A 38 -12.58 -14.07 -8.24
C LEU A 38 -11.97 -13.13 -9.29
N LEU A 39 -12.79 -12.54 -10.16
CA LEU A 39 -12.29 -11.60 -11.19
C LEU A 39 -11.71 -10.33 -10.54
N ALA A 40 -12.43 -9.75 -9.59
CA ALA A 40 -11.98 -8.57 -8.85
C ALA A 40 -10.68 -8.86 -8.08
N ALA A 41 -10.59 -10.04 -7.46
CA ALA A 41 -9.38 -10.50 -6.77
C ALA A 41 -8.20 -10.66 -7.73
N ALA A 42 -8.40 -11.28 -8.90
CA ALA A 42 -7.36 -11.47 -9.90
C ALA A 42 -6.81 -10.13 -10.41
N ILE A 43 -7.69 -9.17 -10.72
CA ILE A 43 -7.29 -7.81 -11.10
C ILE A 43 -6.47 -7.15 -10.00
N ARG A 44 -6.91 -7.28 -8.74
CA ARG A 44 -6.21 -6.70 -7.58
C ARG A 44 -4.83 -7.32 -7.37
N MET A 45 -4.68 -8.62 -7.56
CA MET A 45 -3.38 -9.30 -7.51
C MET A 45 -2.45 -8.84 -8.65
N LEU A 46 -2.98 -8.61 -9.85
CA LEU A 46 -2.20 -8.04 -10.96
C LEU A 46 -1.73 -6.62 -10.63
N VAL A 47 -2.60 -5.79 -10.07
CA VAL A 47 -2.26 -4.45 -9.58
C VAL A 47 -1.17 -4.53 -8.51
N TYR A 48 -1.29 -5.43 -7.53
CA TYR A 48 -0.25 -5.63 -6.51
C TYR A 48 1.09 -6.05 -7.10
N ALA A 49 1.12 -6.93 -8.09
CA ALA A 49 2.35 -7.30 -8.78
C ALA A 49 3.01 -6.09 -9.48
N ALA A 50 2.22 -5.27 -10.19
CA ALA A 50 2.71 -4.04 -10.80
C ALA A 50 3.24 -3.04 -9.76
N LEU A 51 2.56 -2.92 -8.61
CA LEU A 51 2.99 -2.06 -7.51
C LEU A 51 4.30 -2.54 -6.88
N VAL A 52 4.48 -3.85 -6.67
CA VAL A 52 5.77 -4.41 -6.22
C VAL A 52 6.88 -4.02 -7.19
N ALA A 53 6.65 -4.15 -8.51
CA ALA A 53 7.63 -3.76 -9.51
C ALA A 53 7.99 -2.26 -9.41
N LEU A 54 7.01 -1.37 -9.24
CA LEU A 54 7.24 0.07 -9.03
C LEU A 54 8.00 0.35 -7.73
N VAL A 55 7.62 -0.28 -6.63
CA VAL A 55 8.29 -0.13 -5.32
C VAL A 55 9.76 -0.53 -5.41
N LEU A 56 10.06 -1.65 -6.08
CA LEU A 56 11.45 -2.07 -6.31
C LEU A 56 12.21 -1.08 -7.19
N GLN A 57 11.55 -0.30 -8.04
CA GLN A 57 12.20 0.74 -8.82
C GLN A 57 12.64 1.96 -7.99
N LEU A 58 12.13 2.17 -6.77
CA LEU A 58 12.60 3.25 -5.86
C LEU A 58 14.11 3.17 -5.58
N ARG A 59 14.71 1.97 -5.65
CA ARG A 59 16.14 1.76 -5.46
C ARG A 59 17.02 2.47 -6.50
N HIS A 60 16.44 2.88 -7.64
CA HIS A 60 17.17 3.52 -8.73
C HIS A 60 17.11 5.06 -8.67
N GLY A 61 16.54 5.67 -7.61
CA GLY A 61 16.55 7.13 -7.46
C GLY A 61 15.66 7.87 -8.45
N ARG A 62 14.72 7.18 -9.12
CA ARG A 62 13.83 7.78 -10.12
C ARG A 62 12.70 8.56 -9.45
N ASN A 63 12.75 9.89 -9.49
CA ASN A 63 11.75 10.75 -8.84
C ASN A 63 10.31 10.52 -9.35
N TRP A 64 10.13 10.15 -10.62
CA TRP A 64 8.80 9.84 -11.17
C TRP A 64 8.14 8.66 -10.45
N VAL A 65 8.91 7.61 -10.10
CA VAL A 65 8.40 6.43 -9.38
C VAL A 65 7.84 6.84 -8.03
N ARG A 66 8.54 7.73 -7.33
CA ARG A 66 8.13 8.28 -6.05
C ARG A 66 6.79 9.03 -6.17
N VAL A 67 6.64 9.90 -7.18
CA VAL A 67 5.39 10.64 -7.38
C VAL A 67 4.25 9.68 -7.75
N THR A 68 4.50 8.71 -8.63
CA THR A 68 3.52 7.68 -9.00
C THR A 68 3.04 6.89 -7.78
N LEU A 69 3.94 6.43 -6.91
CA LEU A 69 3.57 5.70 -5.69
C LEU A 69 2.79 6.59 -4.69
N ALA A 70 3.21 7.84 -4.52
CA ALA A 70 2.51 8.77 -3.64
C ALA A 70 1.07 9.05 -4.12
N VAL A 71 0.86 9.26 -5.42
CA VAL A 71 -0.47 9.53 -5.98
C VAL A 71 -1.33 8.27 -6.01
N LEU A 72 -0.81 7.17 -6.57
CA LEU A 72 -1.60 5.95 -6.75
C LEU A 72 -1.89 5.23 -5.42
N LEU A 73 -0.88 4.98 -4.60
CA LEU A 73 -1.11 4.28 -3.33
C LEU A 73 -1.47 5.24 -2.20
N GLY A 74 -0.75 6.36 -2.08
CA GLY A 74 -0.96 7.32 -1.00
C GLY A 74 -2.25 8.13 -1.14
N GLY A 75 -2.69 8.40 -2.36
CA GLY A 75 -3.94 9.10 -2.65
C GLY A 75 -5.08 8.13 -2.95
N VAL A 76 -5.05 7.52 -4.13
CA VAL A 76 -6.17 6.72 -4.65
C VAL A 76 -6.42 5.48 -3.78
N GLY A 77 -5.36 4.75 -3.41
CA GLY A 77 -5.47 3.56 -2.55
C GLY A 77 -6.10 3.87 -1.19
N LEU A 78 -5.62 4.91 -0.51
CA LEU A 78 -6.16 5.36 0.78
C LEU A 78 -7.61 5.85 0.67
N LEU A 79 -7.94 6.65 -0.34
CA LEU A 79 -9.31 7.14 -0.58
C LEU A 79 -10.28 5.99 -0.86
N SER A 80 -9.85 4.97 -1.62
CA SER A 80 -10.66 3.77 -1.84
C SER A 80 -10.95 3.00 -0.55
N MET A 81 -10.08 3.08 0.46
CA MET A 81 -10.27 2.40 1.74
C MET A 81 -11.21 3.15 2.69
N VAL A 82 -11.06 4.47 2.79
CA VAL A 82 -11.84 5.29 3.73
C VAL A 82 -13.15 5.80 3.13
N GLY A 83 -13.25 5.85 1.80
CA GLY A 83 -14.43 6.33 1.07
C GLY A 83 -15.74 5.70 1.54
N PRO A 84 -15.85 4.36 1.65
CA PRO A 84 -17.06 3.72 2.16
C PRO A 84 -17.43 4.17 3.58
N ALA A 85 -16.44 4.30 4.47
CA ALA A 85 -16.69 4.75 5.85
C ALA A 85 -17.14 6.22 5.92
N LEU A 86 -16.63 7.07 5.03
CA LEU A 86 -17.03 8.48 4.94
C LEU A 86 -18.43 8.65 4.31
N ALA A 87 -18.84 7.73 3.43
CA ALA A 87 -20.12 7.79 2.74
C ALA A 87 -21.26 7.09 3.50
N GLY A 88 -20.97 5.98 4.19
CA GLY A 88 -21.95 5.11 4.85
C GLY A 88 -21.83 5.06 6.38
N GLY A 89 -20.81 5.68 6.97
CA GLY A 89 -20.52 5.60 8.41
C GLY A 89 -19.58 4.45 8.76
N ILE A 90 -19.22 4.36 10.05
CA ILE A 90 -18.32 3.31 10.57
C ILE A 90 -19.17 2.15 11.05
N GLU A 91 -19.05 0.99 10.41
CA GLU A 91 -19.60 -0.27 10.89
C GLU A 91 -18.65 -0.90 11.92
N LEU A 92 -19.20 -1.30 13.06
CA LEU A 92 -18.42 -1.99 14.09
C LEU A 92 -18.26 -3.48 13.72
N PRO A 93 -17.09 -4.08 13.99
CA PRO A 93 -16.86 -5.50 13.75
C PRO A 93 -17.89 -6.37 14.48
N ALA A 94 -18.49 -7.35 13.77
CA ALA A 94 -19.52 -8.23 14.33
C ALA A 94 -18.98 -9.63 14.64
N GLY A 95 -17.94 -10.09 13.94
CA GLY A 95 -17.32 -11.39 14.11
C GLY A 95 -15.78 -11.37 14.23
N PRO A 96 -15.16 -12.50 14.60
CA PRO A 96 -13.69 -12.61 14.71
C PRO A 96 -12.95 -12.24 13.42
N THR A 97 -13.49 -12.62 12.26
CA THR A 97 -12.90 -12.29 10.96
C THR A 97 -12.90 -10.79 10.69
N ASP A 98 -13.94 -10.08 11.12
CA ASP A 98 -14.05 -8.62 10.96
C ASP A 98 -13.02 -7.89 11.83
N TRP A 99 -12.75 -8.41 13.03
CA TRP A 99 -11.68 -7.90 13.89
C TRP A 99 -10.30 -8.10 13.26
N VAL A 100 -10.04 -9.29 12.69
CA VAL A 100 -8.80 -9.54 11.95
C VAL A 100 -8.68 -8.59 10.77
N PHE A 101 -9.77 -8.40 10.00
CA PHE A 101 -9.81 -7.49 8.88
C PHE A 101 -9.51 -6.03 9.31
N LEU A 102 -10.09 -5.57 10.41
CA LEU A 102 -9.85 -4.24 10.96
C LEU A 102 -8.38 -4.05 11.35
N VAL A 103 -7.77 -5.03 12.03
CA VAL A 103 -6.35 -4.98 12.43
C VAL A 103 -5.45 -4.92 11.19
N VAL A 104 -5.72 -5.76 10.19
CA VAL A 104 -4.98 -5.75 8.92
C VAL A 104 -5.13 -4.42 8.21
N ARG A 105 -6.35 -3.85 8.17
CA ARG A 105 -6.64 -2.54 7.58
C ARG A 105 -5.85 -1.43 8.28
N ILE A 106 -5.82 -1.41 9.61
CA ILE A 106 -5.05 -0.41 10.38
C ILE A 106 -3.57 -0.54 10.06
N ALA A 107 -3.03 -1.76 10.09
CA ALA A 107 -1.63 -2.02 9.75
C ALA A 107 -1.30 -1.57 8.31
N HIS A 108 -2.20 -1.83 7.37
CA HIS A 108 -2.08 -1.39 5.98
C HIS A 108 -1.99 0.14 5.89
N VAL A 109 -2.94 0.86 6.48
CA VAL A 109 -2.98 2.33 6.47
C VAL A 109 -1.71 2.91 7.08
N LEU A 110 -1.28 2.42 8.24
CA LEU A 110 -0.04 2.86 8.90
C LEU A 110 1.19 2.59 8.03
N ALA A 111 1.24 1.45 7.34
CA ALA A 111 2.32 1.12 6.42
C ALA A 111 2.35 2.09 5.23
N VAL A 112 1.21 2.41 4.62
CA VAL A 112 1.13 3.38 3.50
C VAL A 112 1.59 4.77 3.95
N VAL A 113 1.03 5.28 5.05
CA VAL A 113 1.38 6.60 5.59
C VAL A 113 2.86 6.66 5.94
N GLY A 114 3.38 5.64 6.64
CA GLY A 114 4.80 5.53 6.97
C GLY A 114 5.70 5.47 5.73
N ALA A 115 5.29 4.72 4.70
CA ALA A 115 6.04 4.60 3.45
C ALA A 115 6.13 5.94 2.71
N VAL A 116 5.02 6.69 2.66
CA VAL A 116 4.96 8.04 2.11
C VAL A 116 5.88 8.97 2.89
N ILE A 117 5.72 9.07 4.22
CA ILE A 117 6.55 9.95 5.06
C ILE A 117 8.03 9.63 4.87
N ALA A 118 8.42 8.36 4.89
CA ALA A 118 9.80 7.92 4.71
C ALA A 118 10.38 8.35 3.35
N MET A 119 9.56 8.32 2.29
CA MET A 119 9.94 8.69 0.93
C MET A 119 10.24 10.19 0.76
N PHE A 120 9.65 11.05 1.61
CA PHE A 120 9.82 12.51 1.57
C PHE A 120 10.77 13.05 2.64
N ARG A 121 11.46 12.19 3.41
CA ARG A 121 12.48 12.62 4.37
C ARG A 121 13.68 13.30 3.65
N PRO A 122 14.40 14.24 4.31
CA PRO A 122 15.49 14.98 3.68
C PRO A 122 16.58 14.11 3.05
N ALA A 123 16.90 12.97 3.66
CA ALA A 123 17.87 12.01 3.12
C ALA A 123 17.38 11.34 1.82
N ALA A 124 16.08 11.04 1.72
CA ALA A 124 15.47 10.50 0.50
C ALA A 124 15.37 11.58 -0.58
N ASN A 125 14.98 12.82 -0.24
CA ASN A 125 14.93 13.92 -1.21
C ASN A 125 16.27 14.16 -1.91
N ARG A 126 17.38 14.16 -1.16
CA ARG A 126 18.73 14.28 -1.75
C ARG A 126 19.08 13.13 -2.71
N PHE A 127 18.54 11.94 -2.49
CA PHE A 127 18.77 10.79 -3.36
C PHE A 127 17.91 10.83 -4.64
N PHE A 128 16.77 11.51 -4.62
CA PHE A 128 15.86 11.66 -5.75
C PHE A 128 16.04 12.97 -6.54
N SER A 129 16.84 13.92 -6.02
CA SER A 129 17.15 15.16 -6.73
C SER A 129 17.97 14.87 -8.00
N PRO A 130 17.67 15.55 -9.13
CA PRO A 130 18.56 15.58 -10.27
C PRO A 130 19.94 16.08 -9.83
N ALA A 131 20.99 15.41 -10.30
CA ALA A 131 22.37 15.90 -10.16
C ALA A 131 22.56 17.21 -10.96
#